data_AF-A0AAE0GQ16-F1
#
_entry.id   AF-A0AAE0GQ16-F1
#
_cell.length_a   1.000
_cell.length_b   1.000
_cell.length_c   1.000
_cell.angle_alpha   90.00
_cell.angle_beta   90.00
_cell.angle_gamma   90.00
#
_symmetry.space_group_name_H-M   'P 1'
#
loop_
_entity.id
_entity.type
_entity.pdbx_description
1 polymer ?
#
loop_
_entity_poly.entity_id
_entity_poly.type
_entity_poly.pdbx_seq_one_letter_code
_entity_poly.pdbx_strand_id
1 'polypeptide(L)'
;MKLTIKPRVQKDKWSLYWKSSMLTKTEKLDDITLDVSDPKSFTAAQLKAAVAEKFGWEPVDTLLRLEGFEEPWELAMYKGVELPSDSTLEDCNVPDEATVVTVRKVLVAEGWKLVGGDDGDSDTDEDDF
;
A
#
# COMPACT_ATOMS: atom_id res chain seq x y z
N MET A 1 14.30 19.15 3.52
CA MET A 1 14.07 18.06 4.50
C MET A 1 14.29 16.74 3.79
N LYS A 2 15.15 15.88 4.32
CA LYS A 2 15.50 14.59 3.76
C LYS A 2 14.79 13.49 4.53
N LEU A 3 13.99 12.68 3.85
CA LEU A 3 13.24 11.58 4.45
C LEU A 3 13.78 10.23 3.98
N THR A 4 13.83 9.27 4.89
CA THR A 4 14.01 7.85 4.53
C THR A 4 12.64 7.21 4.45
N ILE A 5 12.23 6.80 3.25
CA ILE A 5 10.96 6.11 3.05
C ILE A 5 11.23 4.61 2.98
N LYS A 6 10.42 3.85 3.72
CA LYS A 6 10.42 2.38 3.76
C LYS A 6 9.16 1.86 3.09
N PRO A 7 9.15 1.72 1.76
CA PRO A 7 7.98 1.30 1.02
C PRO A 7 7.70 -0.20 1.20
N ARG A 8 6.43 -0.52 1.38
CA ARG A 8 5.92 -1.88 1.57
C ARG A 8 4.74 -2.12 0.64
N VAL A 9 4.62 -3.34 0.14
CA VAL A 9 3.45 -3.79 -0.62
C VAL A 9 2.75 -4.85 0.19
N GLN A 10 1.50 -4.59 0.56
CA GLN A 10 0.66 -5.54 1.26
C GLN A 10 -0.28 -6.19 0.24
N LYS A 11 -0.04 -7.45 -0.07
CA LYS A 11 -0.94 -8.27 -0.88
C LYS A 11 -1.97 -8.92 0.03
N ASP A 12 -3.24 -8.75 -0.30
CA ASP A 12 -4.37 -9.30 0.44
C ASP A 12 -5.18 -10.24 -0.47
N LYS A 13 -5.22 -11.53 -0.12
CA LYS A 13 -6.06 -12.52 -0.78
C LYS A 13 -7.50 -12.30 -0.30
N TRP A 14 -8.30 -11.64 -1.13
CA TRP A 14 -9.62 -11.15 -0.80
C TRP A 14 -10.71 -12.11 -1.28
N SER A 15 -11.47 -12.69 -0.36
CA SER A 15 -12.56 -13.61 -0.71
C SER A 15 -13.76 -12.83 -1.25
N LEU A 16 -14.16 -13.12 -2.49
CA LEU A 16 -15.37 -12.55 -3.11
C LEU A 16 -16.66 -13.10 -2.49
N TYR A 17 -16.60 -14.24 -1.81
CA TYR A 17 -17.76 -14.84 -1.15
C TYR A 17 -17.96 -14.26 0.26
N TRP A 18 -16.90 -14.25 1.07
CA TRP A 18 -16.96 -13.74 2.44
C TRP A 18 -16.78 -12.23 2.55
N LYS A 19 -16.28 -11.57 1.49
CA LYS A 19 -15.94 -10.15 1.47
C LYS A 19 -14.98 -9.77 2.59
N SER A 20 -13.94 -10.58 2.74
CA SER A 20 -12.93 -10.45 3.80
C SER A 20 -11.56 -10.93 3.31
N SER A 21 -10.51 -10.42 3.96
CA SER A 21 -9.14 -10.94 3.84
C SER A 21 -9.09 -12.38 4.31
N MET A 22 -8.52 -13.26 3.49
CA MET A 22 -8.23 -14.66 3.84
C MET A 22 -6.76 -14.84 4.22
N LEU A 23 -5.88 -14.04 3.62
CA LEU A 23 -4.45 -14.09 3.86
C LEU A 23 -3.82 -12.76 3.46
N THR A 24 -2.93 -12.24 4.31
CA THR A 24 -2.17 -11.02 4.03
C THR A 24 -0.68 -11.32 4.01
N LYS A 25 0.02 -10.89 2.97
CA LYS A 25 1.49 -10.96 2.85
C LYS A 25 2.05 -9.58 2.57
N THR A 26 3.03 -9.17 3.38
CA THR A 26 3.66 -7.85 3.23
C THR A 26 5.11 -8.00 2.76
N GLU A 27 5.38 -7.44 1.59
CA GLU A 27 6.69 -7.41 0.97
C GLU A 27 7.42 -6.12 1.33
N LYS A 28 8.70 -6.25 1.69
CA LYS A 28 9.58 -5.12 1.96
C LYS A 28 10.33 -4.76 0.69
N LEU A 29 10.09 -3.56 0.16
CA LEU A 29 10.84 -3.03 -0.97
C LEU A 29 12.07 -2.27 -0.50
N ASP A 30 12.94 -1.95 -1.46
CA ASP A 30 14.14 -1.16 -1.21
C ASP A 30 13.78 0.22 -0.66
N ASP A 31 14.52 0.63 0.38
CA ASP A 31 14.34 1.91 1.02
C ASP A 31 14.77 3.04 0.07
N ILE A 32 13.99 4.12 0.01
CA ILE A 32 14.27 5.28 -0.85
C ILE A 32 14.52 6.51 -0.01
N THR A 33 15.35 7.41 -0.52
CA THR A 33 15.54 8.74 0.06
C THR A 33 14.75 9.76 -0.75
N LEU A 34 14.00 10.61 -0.06
CA LEU A 34 13.19 11.65 -0.69
C LEU A 34 13.54 13.02 -0.08
N ASP A 35 13.93 13.95 -0.94
CA ASP A 35 14.22 15.33 -0.58
C ASP A 35 12.96 16.20 -0.75
N VAL A 36 12.37 16.61 0.37
CA VAL A 36 11.22 17.53 0.43
C VAL A 36 11.74 18.96 0.56
N SER A 37 11.46 19.80 -0.44
CA SER A 37 11.85 21.22 -0.44
C SER A 37 11.12 22.03 0.64
N ASP A 38 9.79 21.88 0.74
CA ASP A 38 8.94 22.67 1.63
C ASP A 38 8.04 21.79 2.53
N PRO A 39 8.45 21.44 3.75
CA PRO A 39 7.71 20.51 4.63
C PRO A 39 6.36 21.06 5.12
N LYS A 40 6.15 22.37 5.04
CA LYS A 40 4.90 23.05 5.46
C LYS A 40 3.75 22.90 4.47
N SER A 41 4.07 22.70 3.19
CA SER A 41 3.06 22.50 2.14
C SER A 41 3.03 21.04 1.66
N PHE A 42 4.06 20.26 1.99
CA PHE A 42 4.16 18.89 1.54
C PHE A 42 3.24 17.98 2.36
N THR A 43 2.27 17.38 1.69
CA THR A 43 1.26 16.53 2.33
C THR A 43 1.61 15.05 2.26
N ALA A 44 0.98 14.24 3.12
CA ALA A 44 1.13 12.78 3.04
C ALA A 44 0.62 12.22 1.69
N ALA A 45 -0.36 12.86 1.04
CA ALA A 45 -0.80 12.49 -0.31
C ALA A 45 0.32 12.66 -1.35
N GLN A 46 1.05 13.78 -1.32
CA GLN A 46 2.18 14.02 -2.21
C GLN A 46 3.34 13.06 -1.93
N LEU A 47 3.56 12.71 -0.67
CA LEU A 47 4.54 11.68 -0.29
C LEU A 47 4.19 10.32 -0.92
N LYS A 48 2.94 9.89 -0.84
CA LYS A 48 2.46 8.65 -1.46
C LYS A 48 2.58 8.69 -2.98
N ALA A 49 2.18 9.78 -3.61
CA ALA A 49 2.29 9.96 -5.06
C ALA A 49 3.75 9.89 -5.55
N ALA A 50 4.69 10.51 -4.81
CA ALA A 50 6.11 10.44 -5.15
C ALA A 50 6.68 9.02 -5.01
N VAL A 51 6.22 8.25 -4.03
CA VAL A 51 6.56 6.82 -3.92
C VAL A 51 5.99 6.05 -5.10
N ALA A 52 4.71 6.24 -5.43
CA ALA A 52 4.06 5.57 -6.56
C ALA A 52 4.78 5.85 -7.89
N GLU A 53 5.18 7.10 -8.15
CA GLU A 53 5.96 7.48 -9.33
C GLU A 53 7.32 6.77 -9.39
N LYS A 54 8.02 6.66 -8.26
CA LYS A 54 9.32 5.97 -8.18
C LYS A 54 9.24 4.49 -8.51
N PHE A 55 8.16 3.83 -8.10
CA PHE A 55 7.95 2.40 -8.35
C PHE A 55 7.12 2.14 -9.62
N GLY A 56 6.70 3.18 -10.35
CA GLY A 56 5.89 3.05 -11.56
C GLY A 56 4.51 2.46 -11.30
N TRP A 57 3.93 2.70 -10.13
CA TRP A 57 2.61 2.19 -9.77
C TRP A 57 1.48 2.99 -10.42
N GLU A 58 0.39 2.29 -10.73
CA GLU A 58 -0.81 2.92 -11.23
C GLU A 58 -1.42 3.86 -10.17
N PRO A 59 -1.98 5.01 -10.57
CA PRO A 59 -2.71 5.89 -9.67
C PRO A 59 -3.83 5.16 -8.91
N VAL A 60 -4.08 5.58 -7.67
CA VAL A 60 -5.07 4.92 -6.80
C VAL A 60 -6.49 5.03 -7.37
N ASP A 61 -6.80 6.12 -8.05
CA ASP A 61 -8.08 6.43 -8.67
C ASP A 61 -8.41 5.55 -9.88
N THR A 62 -7.41 4.89 -10.47
CA THR A 62 -7.63 3.94 -11.58
C THR A 62 -7.82 2.50 -11.10
N LEU A 63 -7.59 2.21 -9.81
CA LEU A 63 -7.71 0.86 -9.27
C LEU A 63 -9.18 0.42 -9.13
N LEU A 64 -9.44 -0.82 -9.52
CA LEU A 64 -10.73 -1.47 -9.29
C LEU A 64 -10.86 -1.88 -7.83
N ARG A 65 -12.00 -1.52 -7.22
CA ARG A 65 -12.31 -1.88 -5.84
C ARG A 65 -13.21 -3.10 -5.80
N LEU A 66 -12.76 -4.15 -5.12
CA LEU A 66 -13.56 -5.34 -4.89
C LEU A 66 -14.68 -5.05 -3.88
N GLU A 67 -15.81 -5.75 -4.03
CA GLU A 67 -16.97 -5.57 -3.17
C GLU A 67 -16.61 -5.86 -1.70
N GLY A 68 -16.99 -4.95 -0.80
CA GLY A 68 -16.74 -5.03 0.65
C GLY A 68 -15.37 -4.52 1.12
N PHE A 69 -14.44 -4.21 0.21
CA PHE A 69 -13.16 -3.62 0.58
C PHE A 69 -13.27 -2.10 0.74
N GLU A 70 -13.21 -1.60 1.98
CA GLU A 70 -13.40 -0.18 2.31
C GLU A 70 -12.10 0.54 2.73
N GLU A 71 -11.02 -0.20 2.96
CA GLU A 71 -9.74 0.33 3.44
C GLU A 71 -9.00 1.17 2.39
N PRO A 72 -8.21 2.17 2.80
CA PRO A 72 -7.41 2.96 1.86
C PRO A 72 -6.38 2.09 1.14
N TRP A 73 -6.20 2.34 -0.16
CA TRP A 73 -5.21 1.66 -1.00
C TRP A 73 -3.77 1.96 -0.59
N GLU A 74 -3.54 3.12 0.02
CA GLU A 74 -2.20 3.56 0.41
C GLU A 74 -2.21 4.22 1.78
N LEU A 75 -1.26 3.81 2.61
CA LEU A 75 -1.00 4.35 3.93
C LEU A 75 0.41 4.95 3.98
N ALA A 76 0.55 6.01 4.75
CA ALA A 76 1.85 6.53 5.17
C ALA A 76 1.85 6.59 6.70
N MET A 77 2.93 6.15 7.33
CA MET A 77 3.03 6.04 8.78
C MET A 77 4.36 6.59 9.29
N TYR A 78 4.29 7.36 10.37
CA TYR A 78 5.45 7.83 11.12
C TYR A 78 5.33 7.39 12.58
N LYS A 79 6.35 6.70 13.10
CA LYS A 79 6.35 6.16 14.48
C LYS A 79 5.10 5.34 14.84
N GLY A 80 4.54 4.62 13.87
CA GLY A 80 3.35 3.79 14.05
C GLY A 80 2.02 4.57 14.05
N VAL A 81 2.05 5.87 13.76
CA VAL A 81 0.85 6.70 13.59
C VAL A 81 0.64 6.96 12.10
N GLU A 82 -0.58 6.73 11.63
CA GLU A 82 -0.97 7.06 10.25
C GLU A 82 -0.91 8.57 10.01
N LEU A 83 -0.35 8.95 8.87
CA LEU A 83 -0.29 10.32 8.37
C LEU A 83 -1.53 10.56 7.49
N PRO A 84 -2.49 11.40 7.92
CA PRO A 84 -3.67 11.71 7.10
C PRO A 84 -3.27 12.35 5.77
N SER A 85 -3.94 11.97 4.69
CA SER A 85 -3.59 12.41 3.32
C SER A 85 -3.52 13.94 3.15
N ASP A 86 -4.42 14.65 3.83
CA ASP A 86 -4.57 16.11 3.73
C ASP A 86 -3.69 16.88 4.73
N SER A 87 -3.06 16.17 5.67
CA SER A 87 -2.17 16.79 6.65
C SER A 87 -0.77 16.98 6.08
N THR A 88 -0.14 18.08 6.47
CA THR A 88 1.24 18.38 6.11
C THR A 88 2.20 17.58 7.00
N LEU A 89 3.42 17.37 6.53
CA LEU A 89 4.45 16.70 7.32
C LEU A 89 4.78 17.47 8.62
N GLU A 90 4.71 18.81 8.58
CA GLU A 90 4.89 19.66 9.76
C GLU A 90 3.76 19.45 10.79
N ASP A 91 2.50 19.43 10.36
CA ASP A 91 1.35 19.18 11.25
C ASP A 91 1.44 17.81 11.93
N CYS A 92 1.98 16.82 11.21
CA CYS A 92 2.24 15.48 11.72
C CYS A 92 3.54 15.36 12.53
N ASN A 93 4.25 16.47 12.78
CA ASN A 93 5.51 16.52 13.53
C ASN A 93 6.58 15.56 12.98
N VAL A 94 6.68 15.43 11.66
CA VAL A 94 7.72 14.64 11.00
C VAL A 94 8.99 15.51 10.91
N PRO A 95 10.08 15.18 11.63
CA PRO A 95 11.32 15.96 11.63
C PRO A 95 12.22 15.60 10.44
N ASP A 96 13.23 16.42 10.18
CA ASP A 96 14.27 16.11 9.21
C ASP A 96 14.96 14.77 9.54
N GLU A 97 15.41 14.07 8.50
CA GLU A 97 16.01 12.72 8.58
C GLU A 97 15.08 11.64 9.16
N ALA A 98 13.77 11.91 9.26
CA ALA A 98 12.80 10.92 9.72
C ALA A 98 12.68 9.72 8.79
N THR A 99 12.31 8.59 9.41
CA THR A 99 11.92 7.38 8.69
C THR A 99 10.39 7.29 8.63
N VAL A 100 9.84 7.23 7.43
CA VAL A 100 8.41 7.05 7.17
C VAL A 100 8.20 5.70 6.49
N VAL A 101 7.20 4.95 6.91
CA VAL A 101 6.80 3.70 6.25
C VAL A 101 5.62 4.01 5.33
N THR A 102 5.68 3.59 4.07
CA THR A 102 4.51 3.62 3.19
C THR A 102 4.07 2.20 2.91
N VAL A 103 2.76 2.00 2.80
CA VAL A 103 2.16 0.69 2.49
C VAL A 103 1.20 0.89 1.33
N ARG A 104 1.47 0.21 0.21
CA ARG A 104 0.53 0.06 -0.91
C ARG A 104 -0.19 -1.27 -0.76
N LYS A 105 -1.52 -1.26 -0.76
CA LYS A 105 -2.34 -2.47 -0.73
C LYS A 105 -2.64 -2.93 -2.15
N VAL A 106 -2.63 -4.24 -2.35
CA VAL A 106 -2.96 -4.91 -3.60
C VAL A 106 -3.91 -6.06 -3.25
N LEU A 107 -5.06 -6.11 -3.92
CA LEU A 107 -6.01 -7.20 -3.72
C LEU A 107 -5.77 -8.29 -4.76
N VAL A 108 -5.68 -9.53 -4.28
CA VAL A 108 -5.72 -10.73 -5.11
C VAL A 108 -7.09 -11.35 -4.89
N ALA A 109 -7.96 -11.27 -5.89
CA ALA A 109 -9.31 -11.81 -5.77
C ALA A 109 -9.27 -13.34 -5.63
N GLU A 110 -10.04 -13.87 -4.69
CA GLU A 110 -10.18 -15.30 -4.43
C GLU A 110 -11.67 -15.67 -4.43
N GLY A 111 -12.03 -16.76 -5.12
CA GLY A 111 -13.39 -17.25 -5.13
C GLY A 111 -13.68 -18.28 -6.23
N TRP A 112 -14.61 -19.19 -5.93
CA TRP A 112 -15.02 -20.35 -6.73
C TRP A 112 -15.53 -20.08 -8.16
N LYS A 113 -15.69 -18.81 -8.58
CA LYS A 113 -16.04 -18.44 -9.96
C LYS A 113 -14.87 -17.88 -10.77
N LEU A 114 -13.69 -17.73 -10.17
CA LEU A 114 -12.46 -17.54 -10.92
C LEU A 114 -12.12 -18.89 -11.54
N VAL A 115 -12.58 -19.12 -12.76
CA VAL A 115 -12.25 -20.32 -13.53
C VAL A 115 -10.78 -20.22 -13.91
N GLY A 116 -9.90 -20.66 -13.02
CA GLY A 116 -8.56 -21.09 -13.41
C GLY A 116 -8.76 -22.34 -14.25
N GLY A 117 -8.40 -22.27 -15.54
CA GLY A 117 -8.45 -23.45 -16.38
C GLY A 117 -7.40 -24.45 -15.92
N ASP A 118 -7.79 -25.41 -15.09
CA ASP A 118 -7.53 -26.85 -15.22
C ASP A 118 -8.26 -27.60 -14.09
N ASP A 119 -9.02 -28.63 -14.44
CA ASP A 119 -9.76 -29.50 -13.52
C ASP A 119 -8.79 -30.54 -12.90
N GLY A 120 -7.86 -30.08 -12.07
CA GLY A 120 -6.93 -30.94 -11.34
C GLY A 120 -6.75 -30.46 -9.91
N ASP A 121 -7.03 -31.33 -8.94
CA ASP A 121 -6.87 -31.13 -7.50
C ASP A 121 -5.66 -30.21 -7.18
N SER A 122 -5.91 -28.94 -6.89
CA SER A 122 -4.87 -28.01 -6.48
C SER A 122 -4.76 -28.05 -4.96
N ASP A 123 -3.77 -28.80 -4.49
CA ASP A 123 -3.18 -28.59 -3.17
C ASP A 123 -2.91 -27.09 -3.01
N THR A 124 -3.32 -26.54 -1.87
CA THR A 124 -3.17 -25.11 -1.58
C THR A 124 -1.71 -24.85 -1.23
N ASP A 125 -0.85 -24.82 -2.25
CA ASP A 125 0.58 -24.57 -2.10
C ASP A 125 0.83 -23.14 -1.60
N GLU A 126 1.87 -22.97 -0.77
CA GLU A 126 2.29 -21.67 -0.24
C GLU A 126 2.84 -20.70 -1.32
N ASP A 127 2.90 -21.16 -2.57
CA ASP A 127 3.33 -20.43 -3.78
C ASP A 127 2.20 -19.63 -4.46
N ASP A 128 1.00 -19.63 -3.90
CA ASP A 128 -0.24 -19.12 -4.54
C ASP A 128 -0.48 -17.59 -4.34
N PHE A 129 0.60 -16.78 -4.46
CA PHE A 129 0.67 -15.33 -4.19
C PHE A 129 1.27 -14.48 -5.33
#